data_AF-A0A3D6CL34-F1
#
_entry.id   AF-A0A3D6CL34-F1
#
_cell.length_a   1.000
_cell.length_b   1.000
_cell.length_c   1.000
_cell.angle_alpha   90.00
_cell.angle_beta   90.00
_cell.angle_gamma   90.00
#
_symmetry.space_group_name_H-M   'P 1'
#
loop_
_entity.id
_entity.type
_entity.pdbx_description
1 polymer ?
#
loop_
_entity_poly.entity_id
_entity_poly.type
_entity_poly.pdbx_seq_one_letter_code
_entity_poly.pdbx_strand_id
1 'polypeptide(L)'
;LSGNSLESNLNLDRFYAYLFALQTDLVAFNLVALKKDIQNGMYFDSSIPQGYGVGSSGALVAAIYDKYAEDKITVLENLTRDKLLNLKTIFGLMESFFHGKSSGLDPLNSYLSLPILINSKDSIEPAGIPSQKEGKGAVFLLDSEQIGETEPMVSLFMNKMKHEGFRKMISEEFSTTTDACIDDFLQGNVKSLFGNVKALSKIVLTNFKPMIPPAFHKVWEQGISTNDYYLKLCGSGGGGYILGFTEDFAKAQKSLKEYKLELVYRF
;
A
#
# COMPACT_ATOMS: atom_id res chain seq x y z
N LEU A 1 7.71 -7.60 -29.19
CA LEU A 1 7.26 -7.97 -27.82
C LEU A 1 6.65 -9.36 -27.85
N SER A 2 6.75 -10.11 -26.76
CA SER A 2 6.18 -11.47 -26.62
C SER A 2 5.82 -11.77 -25.16
N GLY A 3 4.83 -12.64 -24.94
CA GLY A 3 4.37 -13.00 -23.59
C GLY A 3 3.91 -11.79 -22.77
N ASN A 4 4.30 -11.73 -21.50
CA ASN A 4 3.91 -10.67 -20.55
C ASN A 4 4.24 -9.25 -21.05
N SER A 5 5.34 -9.08 -21.78
CA SER A 5 5.73 -7.77 -22.35
C SER A 5 4.72 -7.26 -23.39
N LEU A 6 4.12 -8.16 -24.17
CA LEU A 6 3.09 -7.81 -25.14
C LEU A 6 1.79 -7.43 -24.44
N GLU A 7 1.38 -8.20 -23.43
CA GLU A 7 0.19 -7.89 -22.63
C GLU A 7 0.31 -6.55 -21.91
N SER A 8 1.47 -6.27 -21.32
CA SER A 8 1.79 -4.98 -20.70
C SER A 8 1.70 -3.82 -21.70
N ASN A 9 2.22 -3.99 -22.92
CA ASN A 9 2.10 -2.98 -23.97
C ASN A 9 0.64 -2.76 -24.43
N LEU A 10 -0.15 -3.82 -24.57
CA LEU A 10 -1.59 -3.70 -24.88
C LEU A 10 -2.36 -2.99 -23.75
N ASN A 11 -1.99 -3.25 -22.48
CA ASN A 11 -2.53 -2.51 -21.34
C ASN A 11 -2.20 -1.02 -21.40
N LEU A 12 -0.96 -0.66 -21.76
CA LEU A 12 -0.57 0.73 -21.97
C LEU A 12 -1.36 1.38 -23.09
N ASP A 13 -1.66 0.67 -24.18
CA ASP A 13 -2.46 1.21 -25.28
C ASP A 13 -3.91 1.51 -24.85
N ARG A 14 -4.51 0.64 -24.03
CA ARG A 14 -5.82 0.89 -23.41
C ARG A 14 -5.78 2.08 -22.45
N PHE A 15 -4.73 2.18 -21.64
CA PHE A 15 -4.57 3.30 -20.72
C PHE A 15 -4.34 4.62 -21.47
N TYR A 16 -3.58 4.61 -22.57
CA TYR A 16 -3.45 5.74 -23.49
C TYR A 16 -4.82 6.18 -24.03
N ALA A 17 -5.65 5.24 -24.50
CA ALA A 17 -6.97 5.57 -25.03
C ALA A 17 -7.86 6.22 -23.96
N TYR A 18 -7.78 5.74 -22.71
CA TYR A 18 -8.42 6.37 -21.57
C TYR A 18 -7.94 7.81 -21.36
N LEU A 19 -6.62 8.03 -21.26
CA LEU A 19 -6.04 9.36 -21.06
C LEU A 19 -6.38 10.32 -22.22
N PHE A 20 -6.42 9.83 -23.45
CA PHE A 20 -6.80 10.61 -24.64
C PHE A 20 -8.27 11.05 -24.62
N ALA A 21 -9.15 10.22 -24.05
CA ALA A 21 -10.58 10.52 -23.94
C ALA A 21 -10.93 11.37 -22.69
N LEU A 22 -9.98 11.61 -21.78
CA LEU A 22 -10.20 12.42 -20.58
C LEU A 22 -10.56 13.86 -20.95
N GLN A 23 -11.70 14.32 -20.46
CA GLN A 23 -12.09 15.73 -20.50
C GLN A 23 -11.82 16.35 -19.13
N THR A 24 -10.65 16.97 -18.96
CA THR A 24 -10.24 17.57 -17.70
C THR A 24 -9.24 18.70 -17.91
N ASP A 25 -9.32 19.73 -17.07
CA ASP A 25 -8.34 20.81 -17.00
C ASP A 25 -7.31 20.59 -15.87
N LEU A 26 -7.38 19.44 -15.17
CA LEU A 26 -6.52 19.15 -14.02
C LEU A 26 -5.07 18.84 -14.40
N VAL A 27 -4.87 18.26 -15.58
CA VAL A 27 -3.56 17.80 -16.07
C VAL A 27 -3.59 17.71 -17.60
N ALA A 28 -2.48 18.07 -18.22
CA ALA A 28 -2.22 17.84 -19.64
C ALA A 28 -1.12 16.79 -19.81
N PHE A 29 -1.16 16.05 -20.92
CA PHE A 29 -0.18 15.02 -21.22
C PHE A 29 0.35 15.16 -22.64
N ASN A 30 1.64 14.89 -22.82
CA ASN A 30 2.24 14.70 -24.15
C ASN A 30 1.84 13.33 -24.71
N LEU A 31 0.59 13.24 -25.16
CA LEU A 31 -0.02 12.01 -25.69
C LEU A 31 0.65 11.53 -26.98
N VAL A 32 1.24 12.45 -27.77
CA VAL A 32 1.99 12.12 -28.97
C VAL A 32 3.24 11.30 -28.61
N ALA A 33 4.02 11.76 -27.62
CA ALA A 33 5.19 11.03 -27.14
C ALA A 33 4.81 9.67 -26.53
N LEU A 34 3.76 9.65 -25.68
CA LEU A 34 3.26 8.41 -25.08
C LEU A 34 2.86 7.38 -26.14
N LYS A 35 2.07 7.78 -27.15
CA LYS A 35 1.64 6.87 -28.22
C LYS A 35 2.82 6.33 -29.02
N LYS A 36 3.78 7.20 -29.34
CA LYS A 36 5.00 6.82 -30.07
C LYS A 36 5.81 5.78 -29.29
N ASP A 37 6.01 5.97 -27.99
CA ASP A 37 6.76 5.03 -27.16
C ASP A 37 6.04 3.68 -27.05
N ILE A 38 4.71 3.68 -26.88
CA ILE A 38 3.91 2.44 -26.92
C ILE A 38 4.08 1.71 -28.25
N GLN A 39 3.99 2.42 -29.38
CA GLN A 39 4.15 1.85 -30.72
C GLN A 39 5.57 1.30 -30.96
N ASN A 40 6.58 1.91 -30.35
CA ASN A 40 7.96 1.42 -30.38
C ASN A 40 8.20 0.21 -29.46
N GLY A 41 7.17 -0.29 -28.79
CA GLY A 41 7.24 -1.46 -27.93
C GLY A 41 7.56 -1.16 -26.47
N MET A 42 7.30 0.06 -25.98
CA MET A 42 7.37 0.32 -24.54
C MET A 42 6.41 -0.61 -23.79
N TYR A 43 6.89 -1.25 -22.74
CA TYR A 43 6.08 -2.03 -21.81
C TYR A 43 6.47 -1.62 -20.38
N PHE A 44 5.55 -1.83 -19.45
CA PHE A 44 5.84 -1.63 -18.03
C PHE A 44 6.54 -2.87 -17.49
N ASP A 45 7.83 -2.71 -17.16
CA ASP A 45 8.64 -3.72 -16.49
C ASP A 45 8.63 -3.46 -14.99
N SER A 46 7.91 -4.29 -14.25
CA SER A 46 7.71 -4.10 -12.81
C SER A 46 8.03 -5.36 -12.05
N SER A 47 8.87 -5.20 -11.03
CA SER A 47 9.12 -6.24 -10.03
C SER A 47 8.04 -6.30 -8.95
N ILE A 48 7.03 -5.42 -8.99
CA ILE A 48 5.93 -5.38 -8.02
C ILE A 48 4.94 -6.50 -8.36
N PRO A 49 4.77 -7.53 -7.50
CA PRO A 49 3.86 -8.63 -7.80
C PRO A 49 2.42 -8.13 -7.93
N GLN A 50 1.74 -8.56 -9.00
CA GLN A 50 0.33 -8.23 -9.20
C GLN A 50 -0.55 -8.97 -8.19
N GLY A 51 -1.56 -8.27 -7.64
CA GLY A 51 -2.51 -8.85 -6.67
C GLY A 51 -1.94 -9.10 -5.26
N TYR A 52 -0.77 -8.54 -4.93
CA TYR A 52 -0.16 -8.65 -3.59
C TYR A 52 -0.48 -7.46 -2.67
N GLY A 53 -1.32 -6.52 -3.13
CA GLY A 53 -1.73 -5.36 -2.32
C GLY A 53 -0.64 -4.30 -2.12
N VAL A 54 0.36 -4.24 -3.01
CA VAL A 54 1.52 -3.34 -2.93
C VAL A 54 1.55 -2.26 -4.03
N GLY A 55 0.42 -1.99 -4.69
CA GLY A 55 0.26 -0.79 -5.53
C GLY A 55 0.85 -0.85 -6.94
N SER A 56 0.79 -2.00 -7.64
CA SER A 56 1.30 -2.14 -9.02
C SER A 56 0.67 -1.15 -10.02
N SER A 57 -0.64 -0.90 -9.93
CA SER A 57 -1.33 0.14 -10.72
C SER A 57 -0.84 1.53 -10.37
N GLY A 58 -0.62 1.79 -9.08
CA GLY A 58 -0.09 3.05 -8.58
C GLY A 58 1.27 3.39 -9.18
N ALA A 59 2.19 2.43 -9.20
CA ALA A 59 3.52 2.61 -9.79
C ALA A 59 3.46 2.93 -11.30
N LEU A 60 2.58 2.25 -12.04
CA LEU A 60 2.39 2.53 -13.47
C LEU A 60 1.81 3.93 -13.69
N VAL A 61 0.77 4.31 -12.95
CA VAL A 61 0.15 5.64 -13.02
C VAL A 61 1.17 6.73 -12.71
N ALA A 62 1.96 6.55 -11.65
CA ALA A 62 3.02 7.47 -11.26
C ALA A 62 4.09 7.61 -12.36
N ALA A 63 4.53 6.50 -12.96
CA ALA A 63 5.53 6.52 -14.03
C ALA A 63 5.03 7.23 -15.30
N ILE A 64 3.75 7.04 -15.67
CA ILE A 64 3.15 7.72 -16.81
C ILE A 64 3.00 9.22 -16.55
N TYR A 65 2.56 9.62 -15.34
CA TYR A 65 2.52 11.02 -14.95
C TYR A 65 3.91 11.65 -14.98
N ASP A 66 4.90 11.02 -14.36
CA ASP A 66 6.26 11.54 -14.32
C ASP A 66 6.84 11.73 -15.73
N LYS A 67 6.63 10.76 -16.63
CA LYS A 67 7.25 10.82 -17.96
C LYS A 67 6.52 11.74 -18.94
N TYR A 68 5.19 11.83 -18.86
CA TYR A 68 4.39 12.44 -19.93
C TYR A 68 3.47 13.59 -19.49
N ALA A 69 3.30 13.88 -18.19
CA ALA A 69 2.53 15.04 -17.78
C ALA A 69 3.25 16.35 -18.14
N GLU A 70 2.50 17.31 -18.67
CA GLU A 70 2.95 18.67 -18.93
C GLU A 70 2.78 19.52 -17.67
N ASP A 71 3.69 20.49 -17.45
CA ASP A 71 3.72 21.36 -16.27
C ASP A 71 3.56 20.60 -14.94
N LYS A 72 4.15 19.40 -14.86
CA LYS A 72 3.99 18.49 -13.73
C LYS A 72 4.52 19.10 -12.43
N ILE A 73 3.84 18.77 -11.33
CA ILE A 73 4.32 19.11 -9.99
C ILE A 73 5.50 18.19 -9.67
N THR A 74 6.70 18.74 -9.55
CA THR A 74 7.92 17.94 -9.29
C THR A 74 8.14 17.72 -7.78
N VAL A 75 8.73 16.58 -7.43
CA VAL A 75 9.16 16.27 -6.05
C VAL A 75 10.30 17.16 -5.54
N LEU A 76 11.01 17.86 -6.44
CA LEU A 76 12.12 18.74 -6.10
C LEU A 76 11.66 20.15 -5.66
N GLU A 77 10.43 20.52 -5.96
CA GLU A 77 9.84 21.77 -5.49
C GLU A 77 9.34 21.66 -4.05
N ASN A 78 9.12 22.81 -3.40
CA ASN A 78 8.44 22.84 -2.10
C ASN A 78 7.04 22.21 -2.21
N LEU A 79 6.88 21.00 -1.66
CA LEU A 79 5.64 20.22 -1.65
C LEU A 79 4.67 20.79 -0.60
N THR A 80 3.83 21.72 -1.03
CA THR A 80 2.74 22.24 -0.20
C THR A 80 1.57 21.26 -0.12
N ARG A 81 0.73 21.40 0.90
CA ARG A 81 -0.50 20.62 1.04
C ARG A 81 -1.39 20.70 -0.21
N ASP A 82 -1.53 21.88 -0.79
CA ASP A 82 -2.36 22.08 -1.99
C ASP A 82 -1.79 21.32 -3.20
N LYS A 83 -0.46 21.28 -3.36
CA LYS A 83 0.20 20.48 -4.39
C LYS A 83 -0.04 18.98 -4.19
N LEU A 84 0.03 18.50 -2.95
CA LEU A 84 -0.24 17.10 -2.61
C LEU A 84 -1.70 16.71 -2.89
N LEU A 85 -2.65 17.58 -2.54
CA LEU A 85 -4.07 17.36 -2.84
C LEU A 85 -4.36 17.40 -4.33
N ASN A 86 -3.67 18.29 -5.08
CA ASN A 86 -3.78 18.32 -6.53
C ASN A 86 -3.25 17.03 -7.16
N LEU A 87 -2.03 16.61 -6.78
CA LEU A 87 -1.45 15.34 -7.22
C LEU A 87 -2.37 14.16 -6.87
N LYS A 88 -2.88 14.09 -5.64
CA LYS A 88 -3.85 13.06 -5.22
C LYS A 88 -5.07 13.02 -6.14
N THR A 89 -5.61 14.19 -6.50
CA THR A 89 -6.78 14.29 -7.38
C THR A 89 -6.46 13.81 -8.78
N ILE A 90 -5.33 14.24 -9.35
CA ILE A 90 -4.85 13.81 -10.68
C ILE A 90 -4.63 12.29 -10.69
N PHE A 91 -3.95 11.76 -9.69
CA PHE A 91 -3.68 10.33 -9.58
C PHE A 91 -4.95 9.50 -9.37
N GLY A 92 -5.91 10.01 -8.60
CA GLY A 92 -7.21 9.37 -8.45
C GLY A 92 -7.97 9.31 -9.77
N LEU A 93 -7.90 10.37 -10.58
CA LEU A 93 -8.46 10.38 -11.93
C LEU A 93 -7.77 9.31 -12.79
N MET A 94 -6.44 9.36 -12.91
CA MET A 94 -5.68 8.41 -13.74
C MET A 94 -5.91 6.94 -13.33
N GLU A 95 -5.85 6.63 -12.04
CA GLU A 95 -5.96 5.25 -11.55
C GLU A 95 -7.39 4.70 -11.62
N SER A 96 -8.40 5.57 -11.77
CA SER A 96 -9.79 5.12 -11.98
C SER A 96 -9.96 4.28 -13.25
N PHE A 97 -9.02 4.32 -14.20
CA PHE A 97 -8.97 3.36 -15.31
C PHE A 97 -8.90 1.89 -14.84
N PHE A 98 -8.15 1.60 -13.78
CA PHE A 98 -7.92 0.23 -13.31
C PHE A 98 -9.03 -0.26 -12.37
N HIS A 99 -9.54 0.62 -11.50
CA HIS A 99 -10.42 0.23 -10.38
C HIS A 99 -11.76 0.98 -10.35
N GLY A 100 -12.06 1.79 -11.37
CA GLY A 100 -13.28 2.60 -11.47
C GLY A 100 -13.31 3.83 -10.53
N LYS A 101 -13.02 3.64 -9.25
CA LYS A 101 -12.89 4.71 -8.25
C LYS A 101 -11.59 4.54 -7.47
N SER A 102 -10.67 5.49 -7.58
CA SER A 102 -9.44 5.51 -6.81
C SER A 102 -9.39 6.67 -5.79
N SER A 103 -8.65 6.45 -4.70
CA SER A 103 -8.27 7.48 -3.74
C SER A 103 -7.10 8.35 -4.20
N GLY A 104 -6.35 7.89 -5.21
CA GLY A 104 -5.12 8.50 -5.71
C GLY A 104 -3.89 8.34 -4.81
N LEU A 105 -4.01 7.58 -3.72
CA LEU A 105 -2.95 7.47 -2.70
C LEU A 105 -1.79 6.57 -3.14
N ASP A 106 -2.07 5.42 -3.76
CA ASP A 106 -1.02 4.49 -4.18
C ASP A 106 -0.11 5.09 -5.26
N PRO A 107 -0.63 5.75 -6.32
CA PRO A 107 0.22 6.46 -7.26
C PRO A 107 0.91 7.67 -6.63
N LEU A 108 0.25 8.39 -5.70
CA LEU A 108 0.89 9.50 -4.99
C LEU A 108 2.11 9.06 -4.20
N ASN A 109 1.96 8.00 -3.40
CA ASN A 109 3.06 7.43 -2.62
C ASN A 109 4.20 6.94 -3.55
N SER A 110 3.85 6.24 -4.63
CA SER A 110 4.82 5.77 -5.63
C SER A 110 5.58 6.92 -6.29
N TYR A 111 4.89 8.00 -6.64
CA TYR A 111 5.49 9.18 -7.28
C TYR A 111 6.39 9.96 -6.33
N LEU A 112 5.95 10.18 -5.09
CA LEU A 112 6.73 10.93 -4.11
C LEU A 112 7.92 10.13 -3.59
N SER A 113 7.83 8.80 -3.57
CA SER A 113 8.80 7.92 -2.90
C SER A 113 9.05 8.33 -1.45
N LEU A 114 8.00 8.84 -0.79
CA LEU A 114 8.01 9.33 0.58
C LEU A 114 6.77 8.80 1.32
N PRO A 115 6.91 8.42 2.60
CA PRO A 115 5.77 8.09 3.44
C PRO A 115 4.80 9.27 3.54
N ILE A 116 3.50 8.98 3.47
CA ILE A 116 2.43 9.98 3.52
C ILE A 116 1.57 9.69 4.74
N LEU A 117 1.46 10.67 5.64
CA LEU A 117 0.49 10.62 6.73
C LEU A 117 -0.87 11.09 6.23
N ILE A 118 -1.89 10.27 6.44
CA ILE A 118 -3.26 10.54 6.02
C ILE A 118 -4.10 10.80 7.26
N ASN A 119 -4.36 12.07 7.54
CA ASN A 119 -5.22 12.48 8.64
C ASN A 119 -6.71 12.43 8.24
N SER A 120 -7.01 12.76 6.98
CA SER A 120 -8.36 12.69 6.44
C SER A 120 -8.36 12.69 4.91
N LYS A 121 -9.56 12.70 4.30
CA LYS A 121 -9.70 12.78 2.83
C LYS A 121 -8.96 14.00 2.24
N ASP A 122 -8.99 15.13 2.95
CA ASP A 122 -8.45 16.41 2.45
C ASP A 122 -7.24 16.87 3.27
N SER A 123 -6.72 16.01 4.16
CA SER A 123 -5.55 16.30 4.99
C SER A 123 -4.53 15.18 4.86
N ILE A 124 -3.53 15.44 4.02
CA ILE A 124 -2.37 14.57 3.81
C ILE A 124 -1.10 15.40 3.92
N GLU A 125 -0.04 14.80 4.45
CA GLU A 125 1.26 15.44 4.56
C GLU A 125 2.39 14.42 4.40
N PRO A 126 3.56 14.82 3.89
CA PRO A 126 4.73 13.96 3.87
C PRO A 126 5.16 13.70 5.31
N ALA A 127 5.41 12.44 5.65
CA ALA A 127 5.87 12.05 6.96
C ALA A 127 7.37 11.74 6.92
N GLY A 128 8.12 12.38 7.80
CA GLY A 128 9.47 11.93 8.11
C GLY A 128 9.39 10.61 8.86
N ILE A 129 10.06 9.58 8.36
CA ILE A 129 10.28 8.36 9.15
C ILE A 129 11.55 8.53 9.98
N PRO A 130 11.60 7.97 11.20
CA PRO A 130 12.83 7.97 11.96
C PRO A 130 13.99 7.42 11.12
N SER A 131 15.21 7.89 11.40
CA SER A 131 16.39 7.34 10.75
C SER A 131 16.54 5.85 11.09
N GLN A 132 16.75 4.99 10.09
CA GLN A 132 17.09 3.59 10.32
C GLN A 132 18.34 3.51 11.21
N LYS A 133 18.28 2.68 12.24
CA LYS A 133 19.42 2.34 13.09
C LYS A 133 19.77 0.87 12.91
N GLU A 134 21.01 0.49 13.18
CA GLU A 134 21.45 -0.91 13.21
C GLU A 134 20.93 -1.65 14.46
N GLY A 135 19.62 -1.59 14.71
CA GLY A 135 19.02 -2.35 15.78
C GLY A 135 18.46 -3.70 15.29
N LYS A 136 18.10 -4.52 16.28
CA LYS A 136 17.56 -5.87 16.05
C LYS A 136 16.11 -5.84 15.61
N GLY A 137 15.39 -4.76 15.90
CA GLY A 137 13.99 -4.61 15.57
C GLY A 137 13.80 -4.40 14.07
N ALA A 138 12.67 -4.86 13.54
CA ALA A 138 12.37 -4.72 12.13
C ALA A 138 10.87 -4.61 11.85
N VAL A 139 10.58 -3.88 10.76
CA VAL A 139 9.38 -4.07 9.95
C VAL A 139 9.77 -4.94 8.76
N PHE A 140 8.96 -5.95 8.45
CA PHE A 140 9.20 -6.86 7.35
C PHE A 140 7.91 -7.22 6.62
N LEU A 141 8.03 -7.65 5.37
CA LEU A 141 6.95 -8.30 4.64
C LEU A 141 7.07 -9.81 4.79
N LEU A 142 5.94 -10.47 4.95
CA LEU A 142 5.79 -11.91 4.95
C LEU A 142 4.93 -12.29 3.74
N ASP A 143 5.50 -13.02 2.79
CA ASP A 143 4.79 -13.43 1.58
C ASP A 143 3.83 -14.58 1.88
N SER A 144 2.54 -14.40 1.55
CA SER A 144 1.55 -15.48 1.68
C SER A 144 1.57 -16.49 0.53
N GLU A 145 2.31 -16.20 -0.54
CA GLU A 145 2.38 -16.94 -1.81
C GLU A 145 1.01 -17.19 -2.45
N GLN A 146 0.01 -16.41 -2.05
CA GLN A 146 -1.37 -16.48 -2.52
C GLN A 146 -1.75 -15.12 -3.06
N ILE A 147 -2.36 -15.08 -4.23
CA ILE A 147 -2.86 -13.83 -4.79
C ILE A 147 -4.14 -13.45 -4.04
N GLY A 148 -4.20 -12.23 -3.51
CA GLY A 148 -5.39 -11.71 -2.84
C GLY A 148 -6.35 -11.08 -3.84
N GLU A 149 -7.65 -11.33 -3.67
CA GLU A 149 -8.69 -10.62 -4.41
C GLU A 149 -9.28 -9.49 -3.55
N THR A 150 -9.15 -8.25 -4.02
CA THR A 150 -9.61 -7.07 -3.28
C THR A 150 -11.13 -6.99 -3.15
N GLU A 151 -11.86 -7.28 -4.23
CA GLU A 151 -13.32 -7.10 -4.28
C GLU A 151 -14.09 -7.97 -3.27
N PRO A 152 -13.83 -9.28 -3.13
CA PRO A 152 -14.50 -10.10 -2.12
C PRO A 152 -14.20 -9.64 -0.69
N MET A 153 -12.96 -9.22 -0.43
CA MET A 153 -12.53 -8.75 0.89
C MET A 153 -13.21 -7.43 1.27
N VAL A 154 -13.32 -6.49 0.33
CA VAL A 154 -14.06 -5.25 0.52
C VAL A 154 -15.54 -5.53 0.75
N SER A 155 -16.15 -6.42 -0.04
CA SER A 155 -17.55 -6.80 0.11
C SER A 155 -17.84 -7.42 1.48
N LEU A 156 -16.95 -8.30 1.95
CA LEU A 156 -17.02 -8.89 3.28
C LEU A 156 -16.91 -7.82 4.37
N PHE A 157 -15.95 -6.90 4.27
CA PHE A 157 -15.79 -5.80 5.22
C PHE A 157 -17.02 -4.91 5.27
N MET A 158 -17.56 -4.51 4.11
CA MET A 158 -18.77 -3.68 4.02
C MET A 158 -19.99 -4.40 4.60
N ASN A 159 -20.08 -5.73 4.45
CA ASN A 159 -21.12 -6.50 5.09
C ASN A 159 -20.97 -6.48 6.62
N LYS A 160 -19.75 -6.68 7.15
CA LYS A 160 -19.49 -6.57 8.59
C LYS A 160 -19.82 -5.19 9.15
N MET A 161 -19.54 -4.11 8.39
CA MET A 161 -19.89 -2.73 8.75
C MET A 161 -21.39 -2.47 8.90
N LYS A 162 -22.27 -3.37 8.44
CA LYS A 162 -23.72 -3.25 8.70
C LYS A 162 -24.06 -3.54 10.18
N HIS A 163 -23.17 -4.22 10.91
CA HIS A 163 -23.36 -4.53 12.32
C HIS A 163 -22.79 -3.43 13.23
N GLU A 164 -23.59 -2.93 14.16
CA GLU A 164 -23.19 -1.86 15.09
C GLU A 164 -21.95 -2.22 15.92
N GLY A 165 -21.89 -3.44 16.46
CA GLY A 165 -20.73 -3.88 17.24
C GLY A 165 -19.41 -3.84 16.46
N PHE A 166 -19.44 -4.24 15.18
CA PHE A 166 -18.25 -4.16 14.33
C PHE A 166 -17.89 -2.71 14.01
N ARG A 167 -18.87 -1.84 13.73
CA ARG A 167 -18.62 -0.40 13.52
C ARG A 167 -17.98 0.24 14.74
N LYS A 168 -18.49 -0.07 15.94
CA LYS A 168 -17.94 0.41 17.21
C LYS A 168 -16.50 -0.04 17.42
N MET A 169 -16.21 -1.33 17.19
CA MET A 169 -14.84 -1.87 17.24
C MET A 169 -13.92 -1.16 16.24
N ILE A 170 -14.37 -0.88 15.01
CA ILE A 170 -13.58 -0.10 14.04
C ILE A 170 -13.26 1.29 14.58
N SER A 171 -14.27 2.05 15.01
CA SER A 171 -14.09 3.45 15.40
C SER A 171 -13.35 3.63 16.72
N GLU A 172 -13.59 2.76 17.71
CA GLU A 172 -13.11 2.96 19.08
C GLU A 172 -11.86 2.14 19.40
N GLU A 173 -11.66 0.96 18.76
CA GLU A 173 -10.53 0.09 19.03
C GLU A 173 -9.51 0.09 17.89
N PHE A 174 -9.94 -0.27 16.68
CA PHE A 174 -9.03 -0.44 15.54
C PHE A 174 -8.38 0.88 15.12
N SER A 175 -9.17 1.94 14.92
CA SER A 175 -8.65 3.27 14.54
C SER A 175 -7.75 3.83 15.63
N THR A 176 -8.21 3.88 16.88
CA THR A 176 -7.43 4.38 18.03
C THR A 176 -6.09 3.65 18.19
N THR A 177 -6.08 2.32 18.06
CA THR A 177 -4.85 1.53 18.18
C THR A 177 -3.92 1.77 16.98
N THR A 178 -4.48 1.95 15.79
CA THR A 178 -3.70 2.26 14.57
C THR A 178 -3.05 3.63 14.69
N ASP A 179 -3.78 4.65 15.15
CA ASP A 179 -3.26 6.01 15.37
C ASP A 179 -2.13 6.00 16.40
N ALA A 180 -2.29 5.26 17.51
CA ALA A 180 -1.24 5.09 18.51
C ALA A 180 0.02 4.39 17.94
N CYS A 181 -0.14 3.42 17.04
CA CYS A 181 1.00 2.82 16.34
C CYS A 181 1.72 3.83 15.43
N ILE A 182 0.96 4.67 14.72
CA ILE A 182 1.52 5.70 13.83
C ILE A 182 2.29 6.73 14.64
N ASP A 183 1.69 7.26 15.72
CA ASP A 183 2.33 8.25 16.59
C ASP A 183 3.63 7.71 17.21
N ASP A 184 3.60 6.49 17.76
CA ASP A 184 4.81 5.88 18.32
C ASP A 184 5.88 5.61 17.25
N PHE A 185 5.49 5.22 16.04
CA PHE A 185 6.42 5.02 14.94
C PHE A 185 7.08 6.34 14.52
N LEU A 186 6.30 7.41 14.32
CA LEU A 186 6.82 8.72 13.92
C LEU A 186 7.70 9.37 15.00
N GLN A 187 7.37 9.18 16.28
CA GLN A 187 8.16 9.69 17.41
C GLN A 187 9.37 8.79 17.74
N GLY A 188 9.50 7.62 17.11
CA GLY A 188 10.55 6.66 17.42
C GLY A 188 10.40 5.99 18.79
N ASN A 189 9.19 5.94 19.34
CA ASN A 189 8.87 5.30 20.63
C ASN A 189 8.68 3.79 20.47
N VAL A 190 9.79 3.10 20.19
CA VAL A 190 9.82 1.66 19.87
C VAL A 190 9.14 0.79 20.95
N LYS A 191 9.36 1.11 22.24
CA LYS A 191 8.81 0.32 23.34
C LYS A 191 7.28 0.34 23.37
N SER A 192 6.68 1.52 23.18
CA SER A 192 5.22 1.67 23.14
C SER A 192 4.65 1.11 21.84
N LEU A 193 5.36 1.33 20.72
CA LEU A 193 4.99 0.79 19.41
C LEU A 193 4.70 -0.72 19.46
N PHE A 194 5.58 -1.52 20.06
CA PHE A 194 5.37 -2.98 20.11
C PHE A 194 4.18 -3.40 20.97
N GLY A 195 3.86 -2.65 22.03
CA GLY A 195 2.63 -2.84 22.79
C GLY A 195 1.39 -2.60 21.93
N ASN A 196 1.38 -1.49 21.19
CA ASN A 196 0.28 -1.10 20.32
C ASN A 196 0.14 -2.03 19.10
N VAL A 197 1.24 -2.43 18.46
CA VAL A 197 1.20 -3.37 17.33
C VAL A 197 0.73 -4.76 17.79
N LYS A 198 1.10 -5.21 18.99
CA LYS A 198 0.55 -6.46 19.55
C LYS A 198 -0.96 -6.38 19.73
N ALA A 199 -1.46 -5.26 20.25
CA ALA A 199 -2.90 -5.03 20.41
C ALA A 199 -3.61 -5.02 19.05
N LEU A 200 -3.06 -4.30 18.07
CA LEU A 200 -3.58 -4.26 16.70
C LEU A 200 -3.61 -5.65 16.06
N SER A 201 -2.53 -6.43 16.20
CA SER A 201 -2.43 -7.79 15.70
C SER A 201 -3.52 -8.70 16.29
N LYS A 202 -3.87 -8.55 17.58
CA LYS A 202 -4.98 -9.27 18.22
C LYS A 202 -6.35 -8.83 17.69
N ILE A 203 -6.56 -7.52 17.51
CA ILE A 203 -7.80 -6.98 16.95
C ILE A 203 -8.00 -7.53 15.53
N VAL A 204 -6.96 -7.52 14.70
CA VAL A 204 -6.98 -8.06 13.34
C VAL A 204 -7.32 -9.55 13.34
N LEU A 205 -6.60 -10.36 14.12
CA LEU A 205 -6.87 -11.80 14.21
C LEU A 205 -8.31 -12.11 14.66
N THR A 206 -8.84 -11.34 15.62
CA THR A 206 -10.17 -11.59 16.19
C THR A 206 -11.28 -11.17 15.22
N ASN A 207 -11.18 -9.95 14.68
CA ASN A 207 -12.27 -9.32 13.94
C ASN A 207 -12.18 -9.50 12.43
N PHE A 208 -10.99 -9.78 11.91
CA PHE A 208 -10.70 -9.89 10.48
C PHE A 208 -10.21 -11.29 10.10
N LYS A 209 -10.38 -12.29 10.96
CA LYS A 209 -9.99 -13.70 10.69
C LYS A 209 -10.34 -14.20 9.28
N PRO A 210 -11.54 -13.95 8.72
CA PRO A 210 -11.87 -14.44 7.38
C PRO A 210 -11.14 -13.71 6.23
N MET A 211 -10.49 -12.58 6.52
CA MET A 211 -9.64 -11.82 5.58
C MET A 211 -8.16 -12.20 5.70
N ILE A 212 -7.81 -13.05 6.66
CA ILE A 212 -6.47 -13.62 6.81
C ILE A 212 -6.48 -14.99 6.12
N PRO A 213 -5.52 -15.30 5.24
CA PRO A 213 -5.44 -16.64 4.65
C PRO A 213 -5.40 -17.73 5.74
N PRO A 214 -6.17 -18.83 5.61
CA PRO A 214 -6.32 -19.83 6.68
C PRO A 214 -4.99 -20.41 7.20
N ALA A 215 -4.02 -20.60 6.30
CA ALA A 215 -2.68 -21.08 6.65
C ALA A 215 -1.95 -20.16 7.65
N PHE A 216 -2.27 -18.86 7.64
CA PHE A 216 -1.63 -17.87 8.48
C PHE A 216 -2.32 -17.68 9.84
N HIS A 217 -3.49 -18.29 10.11
CA HIS A 217 -4.17 -18.12 11.40
C HIS A 217 -3.31 -18.60 12.57
N LYS A 218 -2.72 -19.80 12.44
CA LYS A 218 -1.83 -20.37 13.46
C LYS A 218 -0.52 -19.59 13.59
N VAL A 219 0.03 -19.14 12.47
CA VAL A 219 1.23 -18.28 12.43
C VAL A 219 0.99 -16.99 13.21
N TRP A 220 -0.15 -16.35 12.95
CA TRP A 220 -0.57 -15.13 13.63
C TRP A 220 -0.75 -15.32 15.14
N GLU A 221 -1.44 -16.40 15.54
CA GLU A 221 -1.63 -16.79 16.95
C GLU A 221 -0.28 -17.07 17.65
N GLN A 222 0.65 -17.74 16.96
CA GLN A 222 1.99 -18.03 17.46
C GLN A 222 2.80 -16.75 17.70
N GLY A 223 2.81 -15.81 16.75
CA GLY A 223 3.51 -14.52 16.93
C GLY A 223 3.03 -13.76 18.18
N ILE A 224 1.70 -13.66 18.36
CA ILE A 224 1.10 -12.97 19.51
C ILE A 224 1.44 -13.65 20.85
N SER A 225 1.43 -14.98 20.89
CA SER A 225 1.66 -15.75 22.12
C SER A 225 3.13 -15.79 22.53
N THR A 226 4.04 -15.92 21.56
CA THR A 226 5.49 -15.99 21.78
C THR A 226 6.16 -14.62 21.93
N ASN A 227 5.52 -13.56 21.40
CA ASN A 227 6.12 -12.23 21.21
C ASN A 227 7.33 -12.22 20.28
N ASP A 228 7.42 -13.19 19.37
CA ASP A 228 8.49 -13.22 18.38
C ASP A 228 8.25 -12.20 17.26
N TYR A 229 6.99 -11.97 16.92
CA TYR A 229 6.54 -11.02 15.91
C TYR A 229 5.05 -10.73 16.06
N TYR A 230 4.60 -9.63 15.48
CA TYR A 230 3.19 -9.26 15.38
C TYR A 230 2.86 -8.94 13.92
N LEU A 231 1.67 -9.34 13.48
CA LEU A 231 1.29 -9.26 12.07
C LEU A 231 0.12 -8.28 11.88
N LYS A 232 0.04 -7.70 10.69
CA LYS A 232 -1.03 -6.82 10.22
C LYS A 232 -1.30 -7.09 8.74
N LEU A 233 -2.56 -6.97 8.31
CA LEU A 233 -2.92 -7.07 6.89
C LEU A 233 -2.31 -5.89 6.10
N CYS A 234 -1.72 -6.18 4.94
CA CYS A 234 -1.45 -5.18 3.90
C CYS A 234 -2.66 -5.09 2.95
N GLY A 235 -3.08 -3.88 2.61
CA GLY A 235 -4.23 -3.67 1.73
C GLY A 235 -5.52 -4.33 2.25
N SER A 236 -6.21 -5.04 1.35
CA SER A 236 -7.51 -5.67 1.64
C SER A 236 -7.42 -7.01 2.38
N GLY A 237 -6.26 -7.65 2.46
CA GLY A 237 -6.12 -9.05 2.88
C GLY A 237 -6.54 -10.06 1.81
N GLY A 238 -6.75 -11.31 2.21
CA GLY A 238 -7.08 -12.44 1.33
C GLY A 238 -5.89 -13.10 0.64
N GLY A 239 -4.69 -12.51 0.75
CA GLY A 239 -3.44 -12.98 0.15
C GLY A 239 -2.42 -11.85 0.12
N GLY A 240 -1.38 -12.01 -0.69
CA GLY A 240 -0.30 -11.04 -0.87
C GLY A 240 0.66 -10.99 0.31
N TYR A 241 1.22 -9.80 0.54
CA TYR A 241 2.09 -9.60 1.69
C TYR A 241 1.30 -9.36 2.98
N ILE A 242 1.86 -9.83 4.08
CA ILE A 242 1.44 -9.49 5.45
C ILE A 242 2.56 -8.65 6.06
N LEU A 243 2.22 -7.53 6.70
CA LEU A 243 3.19 -6.69 7.38
C LEU A 243 3.51 -7.26 8.75
N GLY A 244 4.78 -7.49 9.01
CA GLY A 244 5.30 -8.01 10.26
C GLY A 244 6.14 -6.98 11.01
N PHE A 245 6.05 -7.01 12.34
CA PHE A 245 6.84 -6.21 13.26
C PHE A 245 7.49 -7.13 14.29
N THR A 246 8.76 -6.90 14.60
CA THR A 246 9.48 -7.67 15.62
C THR A 246 10.56 -6.84 16.30
N GLU A 247 10.79 -7.10 17.60
CA GLU A 247 11.92 -6.54 18.35
C GLU A 247 13.26 -7.24 18.02
N ASP A 248 13.20 -8.45 17.46
CA ASP A 248 14.38 -9.23 17.06
C ASP A 248 14.11 -10.00 15.75
N PHE A 249 14.57 -9.41 14.65
CA PHE A 249 14.37 -9.96 13.32
C PHE A 249 15.01 -11.34 13.13
N ALA A 250 16.16 -11.61 13.77
CA ALA A 250 16.80 -12.91 13.67
C ALA A 250 15.97 -13.99 14.39
N LYS A 251 15.29 -13.63 15.49
CA LYS A 251 14.33 -14.51 16.16
C LYS A 251 13.09 -14.75 15.29
N ALA A 252 12.52 -13.70 14.72
CA ALA A 252 11.36 -13.81 13.82
C ALA A 252 11.68 -14.70 12.60
N GLN A 253 12.85 -14.55 11.98
CA GLN A 253 13.30 -15.41 10.87
C GLN A 253 13.38 -16.89 11.26
N LYS A 254 13.79 -17.21 12.49
CA LYS A 254 13.81 -18.60 12.97
C LYS A 254 12.39 -19.13 13.17
N SER A 255 11.50 -18.32 13.75
CA SER A 255 10.11 -18.70 14.02
C SER A 255 9.27 -18.79 12.74
N LEU A 256 9.65 -18.05 11.69
CA LEU A 256 9.00 -18.00 10.37
C LEU A 256 9.86 -18.66 9.28
N LYS A 257 10.74 -19.60 9.62
CA LYS A 257 11.71 -20.21 8.70
C LYS A 257 11.11 -20.87 7.44
N GLU A 258 9.83 -21.21 7.48
CA GLU A 258 9.10 -21.85 6.39
C GLU A 258 8.47 -20.84 5.42
N TYR A 259 8.60 -19.53 5.72
CA TYR A 259 8.01 -18.45 4.95
C TYR A 259 9.10 -17.54 4.36
N LYS A 260 8.75 -16.79 3.32
CA LYS A 260 9.62 -15.78 2.71
C LYS A 260 9.42 -14.44 3.41
N LEU A 261 10.51 -13.89 3.93
CA LEU A 261 10.52 -12.60 4.63
C LEU A 261 11.36 -11.60 3.84
N GLU A 262 10.86 -10.38 3.69
CA GLU A 262 11.59 -9.26 3.12
C GLU A 262 11.73 -8.14 4.16
N LEU A 263 12.96 -7.73 4.45
CA LEU A 263 13.22 -6.65 5.39
C LEU A 263 12.81 -5.30 4.75
N VAL A 264 11.97 -4.53 5.45
CA VAL A 264 11.52 -3.20 4.99
C VAL A 264 12.25 -2.09 5.73
N TYR A 265 12.35 -2.21 7.05
CA TYR A 265 12.86 -1.15 7.91
C TYR A 265 13.48 -1.74 9.18
N ARG A 266 14.55 -1.12 9.71
CA ARG A 266 15.19 -1.47 10.99
C ARG A 266 15.07 -0.36 12.03
N PHE A 267 14.71 -0.77 13.24
CA PHE A 267 14.72 0.06 14.45
C PHE A 267 15.93 -0.27 15.31
#